data_AF-A0A531DBN4-F1
#
_entry.id   AF-A0A531DBN4-F1
#
_cell.length_a   1.000
_cell.length_b   1.000
_cell.length_c   1.000
_cell.angle_alpha   90.00
_cell.angle_beta   90.00
_cell.angle_gamma   90.00
#
_symmetry.space_group_name_H-M   'P 1'
#
loop_
_entity.id
_entity.type
_entity.pdbx_description
1 polymer ?
#
loop_
_entity_poly.entity_id
_entity_poly.type
_entity_poly.pdbx_seq_one_letter_code
_entity_poly.pdbx_strand_id
1 'polypeptide(L)'
;MARVDDLLKAALVGIGDKPPDDSASDVKKRYSEMVSSAAAVAIADELRHRGLKEARPAPPGVLDTSGAERRMSGGIGAKKVDVTWATEESGLLLGISIKSINFRDSRSKNFQKNLTNRRGDMLFEAVTLHRRFPYAVLGGLFFLDSAAESDATTKRRSTFINTHA
;
A
#
# COMPACT_ATOMS: atom_id res chain seq x y z
N MET A 1 -8.61 -13.57 15.90
CA MET A 1 -7.92 -12.94 14.74
C MET A 1 -9.00 -12.55 13.75
N ALA A 2 -8.90 -11.38 13.12
CA ALA A 2 -9.88 -10.97 12.12
C ALA A 2 -9.59 -11.67 10.78
N ARG A 3 -10.60 -11.89 9.94
CA ARG A 3 -10.44 -12.54 8.61
C ARG A 3 -9.35 -11.89 7.75
N VAL A 4 -9.24 -10.55 7.83
CA VAL A 4 -8.22 -9.79 7.10
C VAL A 4 -6.79 -10.18 7.50
N ASP A 5 -6.57 -10.55 8.76
CA ASP A 5 -5.25 -10.96 9.25
C ASP A 5 -4.82 -12.27 8.61
N ASP A 6 -5.75 -13.23 8.50
CA ASP A 6 -5.52 -14.53 7.87
C ASP A 6 -5.26 -14.38 6.35
N LEU A 7 -6.03 -13.50 5.68
CA LEU A 7 -5.82 -13.19 4.27
C LEU A 7 -4.46 -12.53 4.01
N LEU A 8 -4.10 -11.53 4.82
CA LEU A 8 -2.81 -10.85 4.70
C LEU A 8 -1.66 -11.81 4.97
N LYS A 9 -1.78 -12.66 6.01
CA LYS A 9 -0.78 -13.67 6.32
C LYS A 9 -0.59 -14.65 5.15
N ALA A 10 -1.68 -15.21 4.63
CA ALA A 10 -1.61 -16.14 3.50
C ALA A 10 -1.02 -15.47 2.25
N ALA A 11 -1.45 -14.25 1.93
CA ALA A 11 -0.99 -13.50 0.77
C ALA A 11 0.50 -13.15 0.87
N LEU A 12 0.97 -12.69 2.03
CA LEU A 12 2.37 -12.31 2.23
C LEU A 12 3.31 -13.51 2.30
N VAL A 13 2.89 -14.62 2.92
CA VAL A 13 3.66 -15.88 2.91
C VAL A 13 3.81 -16.42 1.49
N GLY A 14 2.78 -16.29 0.66
CA GLY A 14 2.80 -16.74 -0.73
C GLY A 14 3.79 -16.02 -1.66
N ILE A 15 4.33 -14.86 -1.25
CA ILE A 15 5.33 -14.10 -2.03
C ILE A 15 6.69 -14.82 -2.05
N GLY A 16 6.99 -15.60 -1.02
CA GLY A 16 8.30 -16.20 -0.80
C GLY A 16 9.24 -15.28 0.00
N ASP A 17 10.51 -15.69 0.09
CA ASP A 17 11.48 -15.06 0.97
C ASP A 17 11.89 -13.66 0.51
N LYS A 18 12.09 -12.77 1.49
CA LYS A 18 12.65 -11.45 1.27
C LYS A 18 14.09 -11.54 0.77
N PRO A 19 14.44 -10.89 -0.36
CA PRO A 19 15.83 -10.79 -0.82
C PRO A 19 16.75 -10.11 0.21
N PRO A 20 18.07 -10.37 0.17
CA PRO A 20 19.06 -9.62 0.93
C PRO A 20 19.07 -8.11 0.65
N ASP A 21 19.45 -7.28 1.62
CA ASP A 21 19.50 -5.81 1.48
C ASP A 21 20.52 -5.33 0.42
N ASP A 22 21.56 -6.13 0.14
CA ASP A 22 22.58 -5.88 -0.88
C ASP A 22 22.18 -6.38 -2.28
N SER A 23 20.98 -6.97 -2.43
CA SER A 23 20.41 -7.34 -3.73
C SER A 23 20.31 -6.14 -4.67
N ALA A 24 20.29 -6.43 -5.97
CA ALA A 24 20.10 -5.45 -7.03
C ALA A 24 18.80 -4.63 -6.83
N SER A 25 18.81 -3.38 -7.28
CA SER A 25 17.74 -2.42 -7.01
C SER A 25 16.40 -2.82 -7.63
N ASP A 26 16.43 -3.46 -8.80
CA ASP A 26 15.27 -4.01 -9.51
C ASP A 26 14.65 -5.20 -8.76
N VAL A 27 15.48 -6.09 -8.20
CA VAL A 27 15.02 -7.22 -7.36
C VAL A 27 14.30 -6.71 -6.11
N LYS A 28 14.89 -5.72 -5.43
CA LYS A 28 14.28 -5.11 -4.24
C LYS A 28 12.99 -4.37 -4.57
N LYS A 29 12.97 -3.67 -5.70
CA LYS A 29 11.77 -3.00 -6.20
C LYS A 29 10.66 -4.01 -6.47
N ARG A 30 10.96 -5.08 -7.22
CA ARG A 30 10.00 -6.14 -7.56
C ARG A 30 9.41 -6.80 -6.32
N TYR A 31 10.24 -7.14 -5.32
CA TYR A 31 9.74 -7.69 -4.06
C TYR A 31 8.78 -6.72 -3.36
N SER A 32 9.11 -5.43 -3.33
CA SER A 32 8.25 -4.42 -2.70
C SER A 32 6.92 -4.21 -3.43
N GLU A 33 6.91 -4.32 -4.76
CA GLU A 33 5.70 -4.30 -5.58
C GLU A 33 4.84 -5.56 -5.33
N MET A 34 5.45 -6.73 -5.18
CA MET A 34 4.74 -7.97 -4.82
C MET A 34 4.06 -7.85 -3.44
N VAL A 35 4.75 -7.29 -2.44
CA VAL A 35 4.19 -7.06 -1.09
C VAL A 35 2.95 -6.16 -1.15
N SER A 36 3.06 -4.99 -1.79
CA SER A 36 1.93 -4.08 -1.90
C SER A 36 0.76 -4.69 -2.71
N SER A 37 1.06 -5.39 -3.80
CA SER A 37 0.04 -6.00 -4.66
C SER A 37 -0.72 -7.14 -3.95
N ALA A 38 -0.01 -8.00 -3.23
CA ALA A 38 -0.62 -9.09 -2.47
C ALA A 38 -1.50 -8.55 -1.34
N ALA A 39 -1.04 -7.52 -0.63
CA ALA A 39 -1.83 -6.84 0.40
C ALA A 39 -3.09 -6.20 -0.18
N ALA A 40 -2.99 -5.53 -1.35
CA ALA A 40 -4.14 -4.92 -2.02
C ALA A 40 -5.23 -5.94 -2.35
N VAL A 41 -4.86 -7.11 -2.88
CA VAL A 41 -5.80 -8.20 -3.19
C VAL A 41 -6.48 -8.71 -1.93
N ALA A 42 -5.73 -8.96 -0.85
CA ALA A 42 -6.27 -9.43 0.43
C ALA A 42 -7.26 -8.42 1.03
N ILE A 43 -6.91 -7.13 1.02
CA ILE A 43 -7.77 -6.06 1.55
C ILE A 43 -9.03 -5.91 0.69
N ALA A 44 -8.90 -5.89 -0.63
CA ALA A 44 -10.06 -5.81 -1.52
C ALA A 44 -11.02 -7.00 -1.34
N ASP A 45 -10.46 -8.19 -1.08
CA ASP A 45 -11.27 -9.37 -0.79
C ASP A 45 -12.03 -9.25 0.53
N GLU A 46 -11.40 -8.72 1.57
CA GLU A 46 -12.09 -8.40 2.81
C GLU A 46 -13.19 -7.34 2.63
N LEU A 47 -12.93 -6.29 1.86
CA LEU A 47 -13.94 -5.25 1.59
C LEU A 47 -15.15 -5.82 0.86
N ARG A 48 -14.94 -6.67 -0.15
CA ARG A 48 -16.03 -7.37 -0.86
C ARG A 48 -16.84 -8.25 0.10
N HIS A 49 -16.16 -9.00 0.96
CA HIS A 49 -16.80 -9.83 1.97
C HIS A 49 -17.69 -9.02 2.92
N ARG A 50 -17.26 -7.78 3.25
CA ARG A 50 -18.03 -6.85 4.09
C ARG A 50 -19.15 -6.09 3.36
N GLY A 51 -19.38 -6.39 2.08
CA GLY A 51 -20.50 -5.83 1.30
C GLY A 51 -20.09 -4.78 0.26
N LEU A 52 -18.82 -4.37 0.20
CA LEU A 52 -18.30 -3.46 -0.83
C LEU A 52 -17.97 -4.28 -2.09
N LYS A 53 -19.01 -4.86 -2.71
CA LYS A 53 -18.90 -5.88 -3.77
C LYS A 53 -18.05 -5.45 -4.96
N GLU A 54 -18.00 -4.16 -5.25
CA GLU A 54 -17.24 -3.57 -6.36
C GLU A 54 -15.79 -3.21 -6.00
N ALA A 55 -15.32 -3.55 -4.79
CA ALA A 55 -13.97 -3.22 -4.36
C ALA A 55 -12.92 -3.90 -5.27
N ARG A 56 -11.96 -3.10 -5.73
CA ARG A 56 -10.84 -3.49 -6.59
C ARG A 56 -9.51 -3.40 -5.80
N PRO A 57 -8.48 -4.19 -6.13
CA PRO A 57 -8.37 -5.12 -7.26
C PRO A 57 -9.31 -6.32 -7.14
N ALA A 58 -9.73 -6.87 -8.30
CA ALA A 58 -10.53 -8.09 -8.35
C ALA A 58 -9.69 -9.33 -7.98
N PRO A 59 -10.32 -10.46 -7.63
CA PRO A 59 -9.61 -11.71 -7.42
C PRO A 59 -8.77 -12.11 -8.65
N PRO A 60 -7.63 -12.82 -8.46
CA PRO A 60 -6.85 -13.37 -9.57
C PRO A 60 -7.72 -14.21 -10.52
N GLY A 61 -7.53 -14.05 -11.83
CA GLY A 61 -8.26 -14.81 -12.85
C GLY A 61 -9.62 -14.21 -13.27
N VAL A 62 -10.10 -13.15 -12.62
CA VAL A 62 -11.29 -12.41 -13.08
C VAL A 62 -10.87 -11.43 -14.18
N LEU A 63 -11.10 -11.81 -15.44
CA LEU A 63 -10.78 -11.06 -16.67
C LEU A 63 -11.72 -9.87 -16.95
N ASP A 64 -12.29 -9.24 -15.92
CA ASP A 64 -13.05 -8.01 -16.15
C ASP A 64 -12.06 -6.85 -16.33
N THR A 65 -12.07 -6.32 -17.56
CA THR A 65 -11.15 -5.34 -18.11
C THR A 65 -10.79 -4.20 -17.14
N SER A 66 -9.47 -4.00 -16.90
CA SER A 66 -8.79 -2.93 -16.10
C SER A 66 -8.36 -3.21 -14.65
N GLY A 67 -8.51 -4.44 -14.14
CA GLY A 67 -8.40 -4.74 -12.70
C GLY A 67 -7.00 -5.00 -12.13
N ALA A 68 -6.27 -3.94 -11.76
CA ALA A 68 -5.38 -3.97 -10.58
C ALA A 68 -5.20 -2.55 -9.99
N GLU A 69 -5.04 -1.56 -10.86
CA GLU A 69 -4.85 -0.15 -10.50
C GLU A 69 -5.79 0.71 -11.35
N ARG A 70 -6.95 1.13 -10.82
CA ARG A 70 -7.80 2.08 -11.54
C ARG A 70 -7.10 3.45 -11.51
N ARG A 71 -6.62 3.93 -12.66
CA ARG A 71 -6.21 5.32 -12.81
C ARG A 71 -7.46 6.18 -12.70
N MET A 72 -7.61 6.88 -11.57
CA MET A 72 -8.67 7.83 -11.35
C MET A 72 -8.19 9.21 -11.76
N SER A 73 -8.91 9.91 -12.63
CA SER A 73 -8.64 11.33 -12.90
C SER A 73 -8.84 12.12 -11.60
N GLY A 74 -7.76 12.54 -10.95
CA GLY A 74 -7.82 13.44 -9.81
C GLY A 74 -7.86 14.91 -10.24
N GLY A 75 -8.00 15.82 -9.27
CA GLY A 75 -8.13 17.26 -9.55
C GLY A 75 -6.85 17.92 -10.09
N ILE A 76 -5.71 17.23 -10.01
CA ILE A 76 -4.39 17.67 -10.53
C ILE A 76 -3.75 16.53 -11.33
N GLY A 77 -4.57 15.83 -12.12
CA GLY A 77 -4.13 14.70 -12.95
C GLY A 77 -4.45 13.34 -12.36
N ALA A 78 -4.25 12.29 -13.17
CA ALA A 78 -4.62 10.94 -12.80
C ALA A 78 -3.76 10.38 -11.65
N LYS A 79 -4.42 9.69 -10.71
CA LYS A 79 -3.78 8.97 -9.61
C LYS A 79 -4.21 7.52 -9.57
N LYS A 80 -3.27 6.68 -9.17
CA LYS A 80 -3.48 5.26 -8.91
C LYS A 80 -3.59 5.08 -7.41
N VAL A 81 -4.55 4.28 -6.99
CA VAL A 81 -4.76 3.88 -5.61
C VAL A 81 -4.77 2.35 -5.58
N ASP A 82 -4.15 1.76 -4.56
CA ASP A 82 -3.92 0.32 -4.51
C ASP A 82 -5.23 -0.46 -4.29
N VAL A 83 -6.17 0.07 -3.52
CA VAL A 83 -7.52 -0.48 -3.35
C VAL A 83 -8.54 0.63 -3.53
N THR A 84 -9.61 0.37 -4.30
CA THR A 84 -10.70 1.34 -4.46
C THR A 84 -12.06 0.67 -4.33
N TRP A 85 -13.03 1.41 -3.80
CA TRP A 85 -14.45 1.11 -3.96
C TRP A 85 -15.14 2.38 -4.46
N ALA A 86 -15.84 2.22 -5.58
CA ALA A 86 -16.45 3.31 -6.32
C ALA A 86 -17.69 2.77 -7.02
N THR A 87 -18.77 3.56 -7.04
CA THR A 87 -19.99 3.26 -7.79
C THR A 87 -20.07 4.16 -9.02
N GLU A 88 -20.88 3.79 -10.00
CA GLU A 88 -21.11 4.63 -11.20
C GLU A 88 -21.71 5.99 -10.82
N GLU A 89 -22.66 6.01 -9.88
CA GLU A 89 -23.37 7.22 -9.46
C GLU A 89 -22.53 8.15 -8.59
N SER A 90 -21.70 7.59 -7.70
CA SER A 90 -20.98 8.38 -6.68
C SER A 90 -19.50 8.63 -7.00
N GLY A 91 -18.95 7.95 -8.00
CA GLY A 91 -17.51 7.95 -8.24
C GLY A 91 -16.76 7.30 -7.08
N LEU A 92 -15.55 7.79 -6.76
CA LEU A 92 -14.72 7.21 -5.69
C LEU A 92 -15.36 7.44 -4.31
N LEU A 93 -15.63 6.35 -3.58
CA LEU A 93 -16.15 6.40 -2.21
C LEU A 93 -15.09 6.00 -1.17
N LEU A 94 -14.22 5.05 -1.52
CA LEU A 94 -13.09 4.62 -0.69
C LEU A 94 -11.85 4.42 -1.56
N GLY A 95 -10.71 4.96 -1.12
CA GLY A 95 -9.39 4.67 -1.67
C GLY A 95 -8.42 4.29 -0.56
N ILE A 96 -7.64 3.22 -0.73
CA ILE A 96 -6.58 2.82 0.21
C ILE A 96 -5.25 2.79 -0.53
N SER A 97 -4.31 3.61 -0.09
CA SER A 97 -2.91 3.60 -0.54
C SER A 97 -2.10 2.63 0.31
N ILE A 98 -1.32 1.75 -0.32
CA ILE A 98 -0.47 0.76 0.33
C ILE A 98 0.98 1.06 -0.02
N LYS A 99 1.77 1.42 0.99
CA LYS A 99 3.20 1.67 0.84
C LYS A 99 3.99 0.64 1.63
N SER A 100 4.99 0.04 1.00
CA SER A 100 5.91 -0.90 1.66
C SER A 100 7.30 -0.29 1.81
N ILE A 101 7.95 -0.57 2.95
CA ILE A 101 9.37 -0.27 3.20
C ILE A 101 10.04 -1.56 3.68
N ASN A 102 10.58 -2.32 2.73
CA ASN A 102 11.11 -3.65 3.00
C ASN A 102 12.63 -3.67 3.15
N PHE A 103 13.36 -2.65 2.68
CA PHE A 103 14.83 -2.70 2.61
C PHE A 103 15.47 -1.50 3.29
N ARG A 104 16.62 -1.74 3.92
CA ARG A 104 17.44 -0.68 4.51
C ARG A 104 18.04 0.19 3.42
N ASP A 105 18.17 1.48 3.68
CA ASP A 105 18.96 2.36 2.83
C ASP A 105 20.44 1.98 2.88
N SER A 106 21.11 2.06 1.73
CA SER A 106 22.50 1.64 1.58
C SER A 106 23.47 2.45 2.44
N ARG A 107 23.16 3.73 2.73
CA ARG A 107 24.00 4.65 3.49
C ARG A 107 23.69 4.61 4.98
N SER A 108 22.44 4.82 5.37
CA SER A 108 22.06 4.88 6.79
C SER A 108 21.86 3.52 7.43
N LYS A 109 21.79 2.44 6.64
CA LYS A 109 21.50 1.06 7.09
C LYS A 109 20.24 0.98 7.96
N ASN A 110 19.28 1.88 7.73
CA ASN A 110 17.98 1.93 8.40
C ASN A 110 16.85 2.16 7.38
N PHE A 111 15.60 2.08 7.81
CA PHE A 111 14.44 2.17 6.91
C PHE A 111 13.90 3.60 6.75
N GLN A 112 14.40 4.55 7.55
CA GLN A 112 13.82 5.90 7.67
C GLN A 112 13.86 6.76 6.41
N LYS A 113 14.91 6.64 5.59
CA LYS A 113 15.06 7.50 4.40
C LYS A 113 13.86 7.38 3.47
N ASN A 114 13.26 6.20 3.41
CA ASN A 114 12.10 5.94 2.58
C ASN A 114 10.80 6.46 3.20
N LEU A 115 10.74 6.67 4.51
CA LEU A 115 9.51 7.07 5.22
C LEU A 115 9.03 8.46 4.79
N THR A 116 9.91 9.47 4.75
CA THR A 116 9.53 10.84 4.37
C THR A 116 8.97 10.88 2.94
N ASN A 117 9.63 10.20 2.00
CA ASN A 117 9.16 10.14 0.61
C ASN A 117 7.78 9.47 0.51
N ARG A 118 7.59 8.35 1.21
CA ARG A 118 6.29 7.64 1.20
C ARG A 118 5.17 8.46 1.84
N ARG A 119 5.46 9.23 2.89
CA ARG A 119 4.50 10.18 3.47
C ARG A 119 4.12 11.28 2.49
N GLY A 120 5.11 11.86 1.80
CA GLY A 120 4.88 12.86 0.75
C GLY A 120 4.01 12.32 -0.40
N ASP A 121 4.32 11.11 -0.88
CA ASP A 121 3.55 10.43 -1.94
C ASP A 121 2.07 10.30 -1.55
N MET A 122 1.79 9.78 -0.34
CA MET A 122 0.43 9.59 0.14
C MET A 122 -0.32 10.89 0.40
N LEU A 123 0.37 11.92 0.93
CA LEU A 123 -0.23 13.24 1.10
C LEU A 123 -0.63 13.85 -0.25
N PHE A 124 0.25 13.74 -1.26
CA PHE A 124 -0.03 14.24 -2.60
C PHE A 124 -1.19 13.48 -3.26
N GLU A 125 -1.24 12.16 -3.09
CA GLU A 125 -2.35 11.31 -3.52
C GLU A 125 -3.67 11.76 -2.89
N ALA A 126 -3.69 11.94 -1.56
CA ALA A 126 -4.87 12.37 -0.83
C ALA A 126 -5.41 13.72 -1.30
N VAL A 127 -4.53 14.73 -1.36
CA VAL A 127 -4.92 16.08 -1.83
C VAL A 127 -5.44 16.06 -3.27
N THR A 128 -4.81 15.26 -4.14
CA THR A 128 -5.21 15.18 -5.55
C THR A 128 -6.58 14.50 -5.72
N LEU A 129 -6.84 13.43 -4.96
CA LEU A 129 -8.11 12.72 -5.01
C LEU A 129 -9.24 13.52 -4.39
N HIS A 130 -9.04 14.14 -3.21
CA HIS A 130 -10.08 14.95 -2.55
C HIS A 130 -10.47 16.19 -3.34
N ARG A 131 -9.59 16.75 -4.18
CA ARG A 131 -9.98 17.82 -5.12
C ARG A 131 -11.04 17.38 -6.15
N ARG A 132 -11.11 16.09 -6.47
CA ARG A 132 -12.11 15.54 -7.41
C ARG A 132 -13.26 14.83 -6.70
N PHE A 133 -12.96 14.10 -5.63
CA PHE A 133 -13.87 13.29 -4.85
C PHE A 133 -13.83 13.77 -3.39
N PRO A 134 -14.45 14.93 -3.08
CA PRO A 134 -14.32 15.58 -1.77
C PRO A 134 -14.87 14.77 -0.60
N TYR A 135 -15.76 13.82 -0.89
CA TYR A 135 -16.40 12.95 0.10
C TYR A 135 -15.79 11.53 0.16
N ALA A 136 -14.76 11.25 -0.65
CA ALA A 136 -14.11 9.95 -0.61
C ALA A 136 -13.39 9.75 0.73
N VAL A 137 -13.53 8.57 1.34
CA VAL A 137 -12.70 8.14 2.46
C VAL A 137 -11.37 7.66 1.91
N LEU A 138 -10.26 8.21 2.40
CA LEU A 138 -8.92 7.83 1.99
C LEU A 138 -8.15 7.22 3.17
N GLY A 139 -7.64 6.01 3.00
CA GLY A 139 -6.81 5.30 3.97
C GLY A 139 -5.38 5.12 3.46
N GLY A 140 -4.42 5.08 4.38
CA GLY A 140 -3.02 4.75 4.09
C GLY A 140 -2.56 3.58 4.96
N LEU A 141 -1.98 2.56 4.35
CA LEU A 141 -1.41 1.40 5.05
C LEU A 141 0.08 1.30 4.76
N PHE A 142 0.86 1.15 5.82
CA PHE A 142 2.29 0.89 5.75
C PHE A 142 2.60 -0.55 6.09
N PHE A 143 3.28 -1.24 5.16
CA PHE A 143 3.89 -2.54 5.42
C PHE A 143 5.39 -2.33 5.63
N LEU A 144 5.87 -2.66 6.82
CA LEU A 144 7.26 -2.45 7.21
C LEU A 144 7.93 -3.79 7.43
N ASP A 145 9.22 -3.86 7.11
CA ASP A 145 10.08 -4.94 7.59
C ASP A 145 10.08 -4.98 9.13
N SER A 146 10.07 -6.17 9.74
CA SER A 146 10.04 -6.31 11.20
C SER A 146 11.24 -5.64 11.87
N ALA A 147 12.39 -5.57 11.20
CA ALA A 147 13.57 -4.90 11.73
C ALA A 147 13.43 -3.36 11.76
N ALA A 148 12.38 -2.78 11.17
CA ALA A 148 12.04 -1.36 11.30
C ALA A 148 11.54 -0.99 12.70
N GLU A 149 11.16 -1.98 13.52
CA GLU A 149 10.83 -1.76 14.94
C GLU A 149 12.08 -1.44 15.77
N SER A 150 13.22 -2.04 15.40
CA SER A 150 14.47 -1.99 16.16
C SER A 150 15.57 -1.14 15.50
N ASP A 151 15.29 -0.41 14.41
CA ASP A 151 16.28 0.42 13.69
C ASP A 151 16.52 1.83 14.29
N ALA A 152 16.24 1.99 15.59
CA ALA A 152 16.50 3.24 16.30
C ALA A 152 18.01 3.56 16.35
N THR A 153 18.31 4.84 16.49
CA THR A 153 19.69 5.35 16.68
C THR A 153 19.71 6.25 17.91
N THR A 154 20.90 6.63 18.37
CA THR A 154 21.05 7.60 19.47
C THR A 154 20.34 8.94 19.22
N LYS A 155 20.15 9.32 17.94
CA LYS A 155 19.53 10.58 17.56
C LYS A 155 18.07 10.46 17.14
N ARG A 156 17.55 9.26 16.89
CA ARG A 156 16.22 9.06 16.27
C ARG A 156 15.55 7.77 16.74
N ARG A 157 14.24 7.85 17.01
CA ARG A 157 13.38 6.68 17.27
C ARG A 157 13.35 5.75 16.06
N SER A 158 12.90 4.51 16.24
CA SER A 158 12.77 3.55 15.14
C SER A 158 11.79 4.02 14.07
N THR A 159 11.94 3.48 12.86
CA THR A 159 11.08 3.74 11.71
C THR A 159 9.64 3.36 12.02
N PHE A 160 9.40 2.25 12.72
CA PHE A 160 8.06 1.85 13.14
C PHE A 160 7.40 2.93 14.00
N ILE A 161 8.06 3.40 15.06
CA ILE A 161 7.51 4.45 15.93
C ILE A 161 7.31 5.76 15.15
N ASN A 162 8.29 6.14 14.33
CA ASN A 162 8.18 7.36 13.53
C ASN A 162 7.11 7.29 12.46
N THR A 163 6.65 6.11 12.05
CA THR A 163 5.56 5.98 11.07
C THR A 163 4.21 6.38 11.68
N HIS A 164 4.05 6.24 12.99
CA HIS A 164 2.82 6.52 13.74
C HIS A 164 2.80 7.93 14.37
N ALA A 165 3.93 8.64 14.34
CA ALA A 165 4.09 9.99 14.87
C ALA A 165 3.94 11.07 13.79
#